data_AF-A0A9R1CQN6-F1
#
_entry.id   AF-A0A9R1CQN6-F1
#
_cell.length_a   1.000
_cell.length_b   1.000
_cell.length_c   1.000
_cell.angle_alpha   90.00
_cell.angle_beta   90.00
_cell.angle_gamma   90.00
#
_symmetry.space_group_name_H-M   'P 1'
#
loop_
_entity.id
_entity.type
_entity.pdbx_description
1 polymer ?
#
loop_
_entity_poly.entity_id
_entity_poly.type
_entity_poly.pdbx_seq_one_letter_code
_entity_poly.pdbx_strand_id
1 'polypeptide(L)' 'MADREEVDDVISDFPFQEESEDTEEIYVCEVCEQEFDTQRGRNIHRGQAHRSE' A
#
# COMPACT_ATOMS: atom_id res chain seq x y z
N MET A 1 -25.15 10.34 48.79
CA MET A 1 -24.94 11.59 48.03
C MET A 1 -24.21 11.19 46.74
N ALA A 2 -24.77 11.58 45.58
CA ALA A 2 -24.25 11.55 44.19
C ALA A 2 -23.63 10.21 43.69
N ASP A 3 -24.34 9.41 42.89
CA ASP A 3 -24.46 9.46 41.41
C ASP A 3 -23.09 9.35 40.69
N ARG A 4 -22.95 8.27 39.91
CA ARG A 4 -22.34 8.12 38.57
C ARG A 4 -21.02 8.87 38.34
N GLU A 5 -19.97 8.19 37.88
CA GLU A 5 -19.78 8.05 36.44
C GLU A 5 -19.06 6.74 36.09
N GLU A 6 -19.77 5.92 35.31
CA GLU A 6 -19.21 4.93 34.39
C GLU A 6 -18.29 5.68 33.43
N VAL A 7 -16.97 5.55 33.58
CA VAL A 7 -16.04 5.95 32.52
C VAL A 7 -15.84 4.76 31.60
N ASP A 8 -16.86 4.59 30.76
CA ASP A 8 -16.80 3.81 29.52
C ASP A 8 -15.60 4.27 28.68
N ASP A 9 -14.84 3.28 28.23
CA ASP A 9 -14.52 3.13 26.82
C ASP A 9 -13.97 4.36 26.08
N VAL A 10 -12.75 4.75 26.44
CA VAL A 10 -11.86 5.56 25.59
C VAL A 10 -10.48 5.29 26.18
N ILE A 11 -9.70 4.32 25.73
CA ILE A 11 -9.12 4.20 24.40
C ILE A 11 -8.68 2.72 24.29
N SER A 12 -9.55 1.82 23.82
CA SER A 12 -9.15 0.45 23.44
C SER A 12 -9.32 0.19 21.94
N ASP A 13 -10.01 1.10 21.24
CA ASP A 13 -10.26 1.07 19.79
C ASP A 13 -9.49 2.18 19.07
N PHE A 14 -8.20 2.31 19.36
CA PHE A 14 -7.32 2.88 18.35
C PHE A 14 -6.40 1.78 17.91
N PRO A 15 -6.86 0.91 16.98
CA PRO A 15 -5.90 0.32 16.10
C PRO A 15 -5.17 1.51 15.46
N PHE A 16 -3.95 1.78 15.92
CA PHE A 16 -2.89 2.25 15.03
C PHE A 16 -2.69 1.14 14.00
N GLN A 17 -3.73 0.84 13.23
CA GLN A 17 -3.60 0.33 11.89
C GLN A 17 -3.14 1.58 11.16
N GLU A 18 -1.84 1.83 11.32
CA GLU A 18 -1.04 2.34 10.24
C GLU A 18 -1.22 1.32 9.10
N GLU A 19 -2.41 1.33 8.48
CA GLU A 19 -2.50 1.29 7.03
C GLU A 19 -1.82 2.58 6.57
N SER A 20 -0.50 2.66 6.77
CA SER A 20 0.35 2.96 5.65
C SER A 20 0.08 1.82 4.64
N GLU A 21 -1.06 1.94 3.97
CA GLU A 21 -1.13 1.75 2.52
C GLU A 21 -0.14 2.78 1.92
N ASP A 22 1.14 2.64 2.26
CA ASP A 22 2.23 2.96 1.35
C ASP A 22 2.09 1.90 0.25
N THR A 23 1.00 2.05 -0.51
CA THR A 23 0.85 1.43 -1.80
C THR A 23 1.78 2.26 -2.67
N GLU A 24 3.08 2.11 -2.44
CA GLU A 24 4.12 2.45 -3.40
C GLU A 24 3.61 1.82 -4.70
N GLU A 25 3.10 2.64 -5.62
CA GLU A 25 2.35 2.12 -6.77
C GLU A 25 3.31 1.24 -7.60
N ILE A 26 3.29 -0.08 -7.36
CA ILE A 26 4.22 -1.00 -8.00
C ILE A 26 3.76 -1.19 -9.44
N TYR A 27 4.64 -0.85 -10.37
CA TYR A 27 4.39 -0.96 -11.80
C TYR A 27 4.83 -2.34 -12.29
N VAL A 28 3.90 -3.28 -12.42
CA VAL A 28 4.19 -4.65 -12.89
C VAL A 28 4.24 -4.72 -14.42
N CYS A 29 5.21 -5.45 -14.98
CA CYS A 29 5.26 -5.77 -16.41
C CYS A 29 4.31 -6.93 -16.76
N GLU A 30 3.43 -6.74 -17.75
CA GLU A 30 2.40 -7.73 -18.12
C GLU A 30 2.95 -8.98 -18.84
N VAL A 31 4.23 -8.97 -19.22
CA VAL A 31 4.85 -10.04 -20.03
C VAL A 31 5.71 -10.98 -19.18
N CYS A 32 6.41 -10.45 -18.19
CA CYS A 32 7.29 -11.21 -17.29
C CYS A 32 7.01 -11.00 -15.80
N GLU A 33 5.95 -10.27 -15.47
CA GLU A 33 5.46 -10.04 -14.10
C GLU A 33 6.49 -9.37 -13.18
N GLN A 34 7.50 -8.71 -13.77
CA GLN A 34 8.53 -8.04 -13.01
C GLN A 34 8.02 -6.72 -12.42
N GLU A 35 8.31 -6.53 -11.13
CA GLU A 35 7.89 -5.41 -10.31
C GLU A 35 8.85 -4.22 -10.48
N PHE A 36 8.30 -3.02 -10.64
CA PHE A 36 9.08 -1.79 -10.75
C PHE A 36 8.52 -0.70 -9.86
N ASP A 37 9.42 0.03 -9.20
CA ASP A 37 9.10 1.19 -8.37
C ASP A 37 8.62 2.42 -9.18
N THR A 38 8.84 2.41 -10.50
CA THR A 38 8.53 3.54 -11.36
C THR A 38 7.94 3.11 -12.71
N GLN A 39 6.96 3.88 -13.17
CA GLN A 39 6.33 3.68 -14.48
C GLN A 39 7.35 3.72 -15.64
N ARG A 40 8.34 4.62 -15.52
CA ARG A 40 9.41 4.78 -16.52
C ARG A 40 10.30 3.54 -16.59
N GLY A 41 10.64 2.93 -15.45
CA GLY A 41 11.39 1.69 -15.38
C GLY A 41 10.69 0.55 -16.12
N ARG A 42 9.39 0.36 -15.83
CA ARG A 42 8.54 -0.63 -16.53
C ARG A 42 8.49 -0.39 -18.05
N ASN A 43 8.36 0.87 -18.49
CA ASN A 43 8.27 1.22 -19.91
C ASN A 43 9.57 0.90 -20.68
N ILE A 44 10.72 1.26 -20.11
CA ILE A 44 12.03 0.94 -20.70
C ILE A 44 12.26 -0.58 -20.71
N HIS A 45 11.94 -1.25 -19.60
CA HIS A 45 12.03 -2.70 -19.51
C HIS A 45 11.25 -3.37 -20.65
N ARG A 46 9.98 -2.98 -20.87
CA ARG A 46 9.18 -3.52 -21.96
C ARG A 46 9.85 -3.34 -23.33
N GLY A 47 10.38 -2.15 -23.60
CA GLY A 47 11.03 -1.85 -24.89
C GLY A 47 12.38 -2.53 -25.12
N GLN A 48 13.08 -2.98 -24.05
CA GLN A 48 14.39 -3.64 -24.15
C GLN A 48 14.31 -5.15 -23.97
N ALA A 49 13.61 -5.61 -22.93
CA ALA A 49 13.46 -7.02 -22.59
C ALA A 49 12.49 -7.75 -23.53
N HIS A 50 11.46 -7.04 -24.01
CA HIS A 50 10.43 -7.60 -24.88
C HIS A 50 10.38 -6.94 -26.26
N ARG A 51 11.53 -6.49 -26.76
CA ARG A 51 11.67 -5.81 -28.06
C ARG A 51 11.19 -6.63 -29.26
N SER A 52 11.00 -7.94 -29.09
CA SER A 52 10.75 -8.91 -30.15
C SER A 52 9.41 -9.65 -30.02
N GLU A 53 8.45 -9.12 -29.26
CA GLU A 53 7.09 -9.67 -29.16
C GLU A 53 6.17 -9.23 -30.31
#